data_AF-A0A6P0Y188-F1
#
_entry.id   AF-A0A6P0Y188-F1
#
_cell.length_a   1.000
_cell.length_b   1.000
_cell.length_c   1.000
_cell.angle_alpha   90.00
_cell.angle_beta   90.00
_cell.angle_gamma   90.00
#
_symmetry.space_group_name_H-M   'P 1'
#
loop_
_entity.id
_entity.type
_entity.pdbx_description
1 polymer ?
#
loop_
_entity_poly.entity_id
_entity_poly.type
_entity_poly.pdbx_seq_one_letter_code
_entity_poly.pdbx_strand_id
1 'polypeptide(L)' 'MQLILNTENIEFEPIENPNTVLEAAQIRTRYNLQLPDAFQIAIALAAECEAFLTNRHLRK' A
#
# COMPACT_ATOMS: atom_id res chain seq x y z
N MET A 1 -1.53 -23.34 2.57
CA MET A 1 -1.64 -21.87 2.55
C MET A 1 -3.10 -21.55 2.72
N GLN A 2 -3.49 -20.86 3.79
CA GLN A 2 -4.89 -20.49 4.03
C GLN A 2 -5.06 -19.02 3.65
N LEU A 3 -5.96 -18.74 2.71
CA LEU A 3 -6.33 -17.37 2.38
C LEU A 3 -7.34 -16.87 3.42
N ILE A 4 -7.10 -15.69 3.96
CA ILE A 4 -8.01 -15.02 4.88
C ILE A 4 -8.79 -14.02 4.03
N LEU A 5 -10.02 -14.38 3.67
CA LEU A 5 -10.96 -13.54 2.93
C LEU A 5 -12.24 -13.42 3.75
N ASN A 6 -13.04 -12.38 3.52
CA ASN A 6 -14.39 -12.20 4.09
C ASN A 6 -14.42 -12.28 5.63
N THR A 7 -13.46 -11.67 6.29
CA THR A 7 -13.31 -11.68 7.75
C THR A 7 -13.80 -10.35 8.31
N GLU A 8 -14.51 -10.40 9.44
CA GLU A 8 -14.89 -9.18 10.16
C GLU A 8 -13.63 -8.41 10.56
N ASN A 9 -13.66 -7.08 10.41
CA ASN A 9 -12.56 -6.15 10.70
C ASN A 9 -11.38 -6.18 9.70
N ILE A 10 -11.54 -6.75 8.51
CA ILE A 10 -10.58 -6.62 7.42
C ILE A 10 -11.27 -5.99 6.21
N GLU A 11 -10.81 -4.81 5.81
CA GLU A 11 -11.23 -4.13 4.58
C GLU A 11 -10.17 -4.31 3.50
N PHE A 12 -10.61 -4.55 2.26
CA PHE A 12 -9.74 -4.74 1.11
C PHE A 12 -9.81 -3.51 0.22
N GLU A 13 -8.71 -2.78 0.14
CA GLU A 13 -8.59 -1.61 -0.73
C GLU A 13 -8.13 -2.01 -2.15
N PRO A 14 -8.94 -1.75 -3.19
CA PRO A 14 -8.60 -2.09 -4.56
C PRO A 14 -7.59 -1.11 -5.17
N ILE A 15 -6.69 -1.61 -6.01
CA ILE A 15 -5.72 -0.79 -6.78
C ILE A 15 -6.33 -0.39 -8.13
N GLU A 16 -7.40 0.40 -8.10
CA GLU A 16 -8.13 0.80 -9.32
C GLU A 16 -8.09 2.31 -9.56
N ASN A 17 -7.93 3.11 -8.51
CA ASN A 17 -7.91 4.56 -8.61
C ASN A 17 -6.64 5.05 -9.35
N PRO A 18 -6.77 5.70 -10.53
CA PRO A 18 -5.62 6.19 -11.29
C PRO A 18 -4.74 7.18 -10.51
N ASN A 19 -5.34 7.95 -9.60
CA ASN A 19 -4.59 8.90 -8.76
C ASN A 19 -3.66 8.17 -7.79
N THR A 20 -4.16 7.11 -7.13
CA THR A 20 -3.35 6.28 -6.22
C THR A 20 -2.21 5.57 -6.98
N VAL A 21 -2.45 5.15 -8.23
CA VAL A 21 -1.42 4.55 -9.08
C VAL A 21 -0.33 5.56 -9.44
N LEU A 22 -0.71 6.78 -9.80
CA LEU A 22 0.24 7.86 -10.09
C LEU A 22 1.05 8.24 -8.83
N GLU A 23 0.39 8.33 -7.69
CA GLU A 23 1.03 8.60 -6.41
C GLU A 23 2.04 7.50 -6.03
N ALA A 24 1.68 6.23 -6.20
CA ALA A 24 2.60 5.11 -6.00
C ALA A 24 3.84 5.22 -6.91
N ALA A 25 3.68 5.62 -8.18
CA ALA A 25 4.80 5.84 -9.09
C ALA A 25 5.70 6.99 -8.62
N GLN A 26 5.13 8.08 -8.12
CA GLN A 26 5.89 9.20 -7.56
C GLN A 26 6.65 8.80 -6.29
N ILE A 27 5.98 8.11 -5.35
CA ILE A 27 6.58 7.59 -4.12
C ILE A 27 7.74 6.64 -4.44
N ARG A 28 7.53 5.70 -5.36
CA ARG A 28 8.55 4.75 -5.82
C ARG A 28 9.82 5.46 -6.25
N THR A 29 9.68 6.49 -7.08
CA THR A 29 10.82 7.22 -7.65
C THR A 29 11.49 8.11 -6.61
N ARG A 30 10.69 8.77 -5.75
CA ARG A 30 11.19 9.68 -4.70
C ARG A 30 11.99 8.97 -3.61
N TYR A 31 11.57 7.77 -3.23
CA TYR A 31 12.14 7.02 -2.11
C TYR A 31 12.84 5.72 -2.54
N ASN A 32 13.06 5.53 -3.84
CA ASN A 32 13.71 4.34 -4.41
C ASN A 32 13.13 3.00 -3.91
N LEU A 33 11.81 2.95 -3.76
CA LEU A 33 11.11 1.77 -3.25
C LEU A 33 10.84 0.74 -4.36
N GLN A 34 10.60 -0.50 -3.96
CA GLN A 34 10.03 -1.50 -4.87
C GLN A 34 8.56 -1.15 -5.16
N LEU A 35 8.05 -1.58 -6.31
CA LEU A 35 6.69 -1.22 -6.76
C LEU A 35 5.61 -1.66 -5.75
N PRO A 36 5.65 -2.90 -5.20
CA PRO A 36 4.67 -3.32 -4.21
C PRO A 36 4.68 -2.46 -2.95
N ASP A 37 5.87 -2.08 -2.46
CA ASP A 37 6.00 -1.26 -1.25
C ASP A 37 5.43 0.15 -1.48
N ALA A 38 5.68 0.73 -2.66
CA ALA A 38 5.13 2.04 -3.02
C ALA A 38 3.60 2.03 -3.16
N PHE A 39 3.02 0.96 -3.71
CA PHE A 39 1.56 0.79 -3.74
C PHE A 39 0.97 0.64 -2.35
N GLN A 40 1.57 -0.19 -1.50
CA GLN A 40 1.09 -0.39 -0.13
C GLN A 40 1.06 0.93 0.66
N ILE A 41 2.07 1.79 0.49
CA ILE A 41 2.09 3.12 1.10
C ILE A 41 1.02 4.04 0.50
N ALA A 42 0.91 4.12 -0.83
CA ALA A 42 -0.08 4.99 -1.48
C ALA A 42 -1.52 4.61 -1.10
N ILE A 43 -1.81 3.31 -1.00
CA ILE A 43 -3.12 2.81 -0.56
C ILE A 43 -3.37 3.15 0.90
N ALA A 44 -2.39 2.94 1.79
CA ALA A 44 -2.54 3.28 3.20
C ALA A 44 -2.80 4.79 3.41
N LEU A 45 -2.15 5.65 2.63
CA LEU A 45 -2.42 7.10 2.65
C LEU A 45 -3.83 7.42 2.13
N ALA A 46 -4.24 6.82 1.02
CA ALA A 46 -5.56 7.04 0.43
C ALA A 46 -6.71 6.54 1.32
N ALA A 47 -6.48 5.46 2.06
CA ALA A 47 -7.41 4.90 3.05
C ALA A 47 -7.29 5.57 4.43
N GLU A 48 -6.55 6.68 4.54
CA GLU A 48 -6.38 7.46 5.77
C GLU A 48 -5.88 6.63 6.98
N CYS A 49 -5.07 5.61 6.71
CA CYS A 49 -4.50 4.77 7.76
C CYS A 49 -3.50 5.56 8.61
N GLU A 50 -3.67 5.50 9.93
CA GLU A 50 -2.78 6.18 10.89
C GLU A 50 -1.43 5.45 11.07
N ALA A 51 -1.38 4.16 10.74
CA ALA A 51 -0.21 3.32 10.91
C ALA A 51 -0.04 2.32 9.76
N PHE A 52 1.22 1.97 9.47
CA PHE A 52 1.59 1.00 8.44
C PHE A 52 2.38 -0.16 9.07
N LEU A 53 1.77 -1.35 9.09
CA LEU A 53 2.41 -2.55 9.62
C LEU A 53 3.14 -3.30 8.50
N THR A 54 4.46 -3.41 8.60
CA THR A 54 5.27 -4.16 7.63
C THR A 54 6.41 -4.90 8.33
N ASN A 55 6.74 -6.08 7.81
CA ASN A 55 7.93 -6.83 8.23
C ASN A 55 9.16 -6.49 7.37
N ARG A 56 9.00 -5.66 6.33
CA ARG A 56 10.09 -5.23 5.46
C ARG A 56 10.63 -3.89 5.94
N HIS A 57 11.95 -3.77 6.00
CA HIS A 57 12.57 -2.45 6.15
C HIS A 57 12.35 -1.65 4.86
N LEU A 58 11.49 -0.64 4.93
CA LEU A 58 11.36 0.39 3.91
C LEU A 58 12.67 1.19 3.91
N ARG A 59 13.55 0.90 2.94
CA ARG A 59 14.82 1.63 2.81
C ARG A 59 14.54 3.03 2.25
N LYS A 60 15.32 4.02 2.69
CA LYS A 60 15.48 5.30 1.99
C LYS A 60 16.48 5.16 0.85
#